data_AF-A0A522YK94-F1
#
_entry.id   AF-A0A522YK94-F1
#
_cell.length_a   1.000
_cell.length_b   1.000
_cell.length_c   1.000
_cell.angle_alpha   90.00
_cell.angle_beta   90.00
_cell.angle_gamma   90.00
#
_symmetry.space_group_name_H-M   'P 1'
#
loop_
_entity.id
_entity.type
_entity.pdbx_description
1 polymer ?
#
loop_
_entity_poly.entity_id
_entity_poly.type
_entity_poly.pdbx_seq_one_letter_code
_entity_poly.pdbx_strand_id
1 'polypeptide(L)'
;MARGRICGYSQGGGGAMGRRGPLSFLGPAAVWGGLLGLSVYCAEGPAGFKPFLNLEALLLVVGGTGLALNVAYPAGEVWRALARTAAGSPAGDEEEARRWGEILRHGADSAVGMGGLGTLLGMILMLSSIEDVSAVPRRMALALAALFYGLLLSEAFFVPLSRRVRGPDLTLRLPPPGGVYRRVTHPARASL
;
A
#
# COMPACT_ATOMS: atom_id res chain seq x y z
N MET A 1 -31.50 34.70 -4.55
CA MET A 1 -31.69 33.26 -4.24
C MET A 1 -31.76 32.47 -5.53
N ALA A 2 -30.63 31.98 -6.04
CA ALA A 2 -30.58 31.15 -7.25
C ALA A 2 -30.05 29.78 -6.85
N ARG A 3 -30.92 28.76 -6.92
CA ARG A 3 -30.63 27.36 -6.57
C ARG A 3 -29.42 26.86 -7.35
N GLY A 4 -28.49 26.25 -6.64
CA GLY A 4 -27.22 25.74 -7.15
C GLY A 4 -27.39 24.72 -8.27
N ARG A 5 -26.52 24.83 -9.28
CA ARG A 5 -26.32 23.83 -10.34
C ARG A 5 -25.82 22.54 -9.72
N ILE A 6 -26.67 21.52 -9.72
CA ILE A 6 -26.25 20.15 -9.37
C ILE A 6 -25.60 19.57 -10.63
N CYS A 7 -24.30 19.33 -10.57
CA CYS A 7 -23.55 18.68 -11.64
C CYS A 7 -23.96 17.19 -11.66
N GLY A 8 -24.81 16.80 -12.61
CA GLY A 8 -25.18 15.40 -12.80
C GLY A 8 -24.02 14.61 -13.40
N TYR A 9 -23.68 13.47 -12.79
CA TYR A 9 -22.72 12.51 -13.31
C TYR A 9 -23.51 11.33 -13.90
N SER A 10 -23.41 11.11 -15.22
CA SER A 10 -24.04 9.97 -15.89
C SER A 10 -23.14 8.74 -15.73
N GLN A 11 -23.58 7.79 -14.88
CA GLN A 11 -22.92 6.52 -14.64
C GLN A 11 -23.22 5.54 -15.78
N GLY A 12 -22.21 5.23 -16.59
CA GLY A 12 -22.24 4.09 -17.50
C GLY A 12 -21.93 2.80 -16.74
N GLY A 13 -22.94 1.93 -16.65
CA GLY A 13 -22.92 0.50 -16.36
C GLY A 13 -21.71 -0.14 -15.66
N GLY A 14 -21.94 -0.64 -14.44
CA GLY A 14 -21.05 -1.59 -13.76
C GLY A 14 -21.81 -2.30 -12.65
N GLY A 15 -21.92 -3.62 -12.74
CA GLY A 15 -22.87 -4.46 -12.00
C GLY A 15 -22.79 -4.37 -10.47
N ALA A 16 -23.90 -4.78 -9.87
CA ALA A 16 -24.17 -4.91 -8.44
C ALA A 16 -22.92 -5.18 -7.59
N MET A 17 -22.38 -4.13 -6.97
CA MET A 17 -21.34 -4.21 -5.94
C MET A 17 -22.02 -4.71 -4.65
N GLY A 18 -22.21 -6.02 -4.56
CA GLY A 18 -22.67 -6.69 -3.34
C GLY A 18 -21.76 -6.30 -2.18
N ARG A 19 -22.36 -6.01 -1.01
CA ARG A 19 -21.71 -5.72 0.28
C ARG A 19 -20.63 -6.76 0.58
N ARG A 20 -19.43 -6.53 0.07
CA ARG A 20 -18.26 -7.36 0.28
C ARG A 20 -17.68 -6.97 1.63
N GLY A 21 -17.94 -7.79 2.65
CA GLY A 21 -17.39 -7.60 3.98
C GLY A 21 -15.84 -7.53 3.97
N PRO A 22 -15.22 -7.03 5.05
CA PRO A 22 -13.76 -6.81 5.15
C PRO A 22 -12.91 -8.08 4.94
N LEU A 23 -13.52 -9.27 5.03
CA LEU A 23 -12.89 -10.58 4.81
C LEU A 23 -13.00 -11.10 3.36
N SER A 24 -13.77 -10.47 2.47
CA SER A 24 -13.96 -10.98 1.09
C SER A 24 -12.71 -10.89 0.21
N PHE A 25 -11.78 -9.98 0.51
CA PHE A 25 -10.48 -9.88 -0.15
C PHE A 25 -9.45 -10.87 0.45
N LEU A 26 -9.64 -11.25 1.71
CA LEU A 26 -8.77 -12.18 2.41
C LEU A 26 -8.93 -13.60 1.86
N GLY A 27 -10.12 -13.99 1.39
CA GLY A 27 -10.36 -15.32 0.81
C GLY A 27 -9.45 -15.64 -0.38
N PRO A 28 -9.49 -14.88 -1.49
CA PRO A 28 -8.63 -15.12 -2.64
C PRO A 28 -7.14 -14.93 -2.32
N ALA A 29 -6.79 -13.89 -1.55
CA ALA A 29 -5.41 -13.61 -1.19
C ALA A 29 -4.81 -14.70 -0.28
N ALA A 30 -5.60 -15.29 0.62
CA ALA A 30 -5.15 -16.39 1.48
C ALA A 30 -4.95 -17.68 0.70
N VAL A 31 -5.73 -17.93 -0.36
CA VAL A 31 -5.50 -19.09 -1.25
C VAL A 31 -4.17 -18.94 -1.98
N TRP A 32 -3.92 -17.79 -2.61
CA TRP A 32 -2.67 -17.54 -3.32
C TRP A 32 -1.46 -17.44 -2.38
N GLY A 33 -1.62 -16.80 -1.21
CA GLY A 33 -0.59 -16.72 -0.18
C GLY A 33 -0.31 -18.10 0.45
N GLY A 34 -1.34 -18.92 0.65
CA GLY A 34 -1.22 -20.29 1.13
C GLY A 34 -0.52 -21.21 0.12
N LEU A 35 -0.78 -21.02 -1.18
CA LEU A 35 -0.06 -21.73 -2.25
C LEU A 35 1.43 -21.35 -2.28
N LEU A 36 1.74 -20.07 -2.11
CA LEU A 36 3.12 -19.57 -1.97
C LEU A 36 3.80 -20.11 -0.70
N GLY A 37 3.08 -20.14 0.43
CA GLY A 37 3.61 -20.71 1.68
C GLY A 37 3.84 -22.21 1.58
N LEU A 38 2.93 -22.93 0.91
CA LEU A 38 3.04 -24.36 0.66
C LEU A 38 4.22 -24.68 -0.27
N SER A 39 4.48 -23.84 -1.29
CA SER A 39 5.62 -24.07 -2.18
C SER A 39 6.96 -23.90 -1.44
N VAL A 40 7.08 -22.90 -0.58
CA VAL A 40 8.28 -22.70 0.27
C VAL A 40 8.44 -23.84 1.27
N TYR A 41 7.33 -24.28 1.89
CA TYR A 41 7.36 -25.39 2.83
C TYR A 41 7.80 -26.71 2.17
N CYS A 42 7.35 -26.99 0.95
CA CYS A 42 7.78 -28.16 0.19
C CYS A 42 9.24 -28.07 -0.29
N ALA A 43 9.79 -26.86 -0.45
CA ALA A 43 11.16 -26.66 -0.93
C ALA A 43 12.23 -26.82 0.18
N GLU A 44 12.02 -26.23 1.36
CA GLU A 44 13.05 -26.17 2.43
C GLU A 44 12.55 -26.63 3.81
N GLY A 45 11.27 -27.02 3.93
CA GLY A 45 10.66 -27.37 5.21
C GLY A 45 10.57 -26.17 6.19
N PRO A 46 10.33 -26.41 7.49
CA PRO A 46 10.17 -25.34 8.49
C PRO A 46 11.46 -24.57 8.78
N ALA A 47 12.64 -25.12 8.45
CA ALA A 47 13.92 -24.45 8.64
C ALA A 47 14.22 -23.39 7.55
N GLY A 48 13.59 -23.49 6.38
CA GLY A 48 13.72 -22.53 5.29
C GLY A 48 13.21 -21.12 5.61
N PHE A 49 12.36 -20.97 6.65
CA PHE A 49 11.88 -19.66 7.09
C PHE A 49 12.91 -18.83 7.86
N LYS A 50 13.98 -19.47 8.34
CA LYS A 50 15.01 -18.83 9.17
C LYS A 50 15.74 -17.67 8.46
N PRO A 51 16.18 -17.78 7.18
CA PRO A 51 16.75 -16.66 6.45
C PRO A 51 15.75 -15.54 6.15
N PHE A 52 14.45 -15.85 6.05
CA PHE A 52 13.44 -14.83 5.81
C PHE A 52 13.24 -13.94 7.03
N LEU A 53 13.37 -14.44 8.27
CA LEU A 53 13.23 -13.65 9.51
C LEU A 53 14.53 -12.90 9.87
N ASN A 54 15.01 -12.07 8.96
CA ASN A 54 16.14 -11.18 9.24
C ASN A 54 15.65 -9.90 9.92
N LEU A 55 15.88 -9.82 11.23
CA LEU A 55 15.48 -8.68 12.05
C LEU A 55 16.13 -7.36 11.58
N GLU A 56 17.38 -7.40 11.11
CA GLU A 56 18.08 -6.21 10.61
C GLU A 56 17.39 -5.65 9.36
N ALA A 57 17.05 -6.52 8.40
CA ALA A 57 16.33 -6.13 7.19
C ALA A 57 14.93 -5.58 7.51
N LEU A 58 14.23 -6.18 8.47
CA LEU A 58 12.91 -5.75 8.90
C LEU A 58 12.97 -4.36 9.58
N LEU A 59 13.89 -4.16 10.53
CA LEU A 59 14.09 -2.86 11.18
C LEU A 59 14.50 -1.78 10.19
N LEU A 60 15.35 -2.13 9.21
CA LEU A 60 15.77 -1.20 8.19
C LEU A 60 14.58 -0.70 7.36
N VAL A 61 13.75 -1.62 6.87
CA VAL A 61 12.63 -1.28 6.00
C VAL A 61 11.52 -0.58 6.80
N VAL A 62 11.10 -1.15 7.93
CA VAL A 62 10.01 -0.58 8.74
C VAL A 62 10.46 0.73 9.39
N GLY A 63 11.67 0.76 9.96
CA GLY A 63 12.24 1.97 10.57
C GLY A 63 12.51 3.06 9.55
N GLY A 64 13.04 2.71 8.38
CA GLY A 64 13.26 3.65 7.29
C GLY A 64 11.96 4.23 6.72
N THR A 65 10.95 3.39 6.51
CA THR A 65 9.63 3.82 6.03
C THR A 65 8.96 4.72 7.07
N GLY A 66 9.05 4.35 8.35
CA GLY A 66 8.53 5.15 9.46
C GLY A 66 9.23 6.51 9.57
N LEU A 67 10.56 6.54 9.43
CA LEU A 67 11.34 7.77 9.43
C LEU A 67 10.98 8.67 8.24
N ALA A 68 10.91 8.10 7.02
CA ALA A 68 10.53 8.85 5.82
C ALA A 68 9.14 9.48 5.97
N LEU A 69 8.18 8.74 6.53
CA LEU A 69 6.84 9.26 6.82
C LEU A 69 6.85 10.33 7.92
N ASN A 70 7.69 10.20 8.94
CA ASN A 70 7.82 11.19 10.01
C ASN A 70 8.42 12.50 9.52
N VAL A 71 9.35 12.42 8.55
CA VAL A 71 9.95 13.60 7.91
C VAL A 71 8.95 14.30 7.00
N ALA A 72 8.16 13.54 6.23
CA ALA A 72 7.17 14.11 5.31
C ALA A 72 5.90 14.61 6.03
N TYR A 73 5.49 13.93 7.10
CA TYR A 73 4.24 14.17 7.81
C TYR A 73 4.45 14.06 9.32
N PRO A 74 3.78 14.90 10.13
CA PRO A 74 3.88 14.81 11.58
C PRO A 74 3.41 13.44 12.08
N ALA A 75 4.18 12.82 12.98
CA ALA A 75 3.98 11.44 13.45
C ALA A 75 2.55 11.14 13.93
N GLY A 76 1.91 12.12 14.57
CA GLY A 76 0.55 11.99 15.07
C GLY A 76 -0.48 11.80 13.95
N GLU A 77 -0.28 12.40 12.78
CA GLU A 77 -1.18 12.23 11.64
C GLU A 77 -1.00 10.89 10.96
N VAL A 78 0.26 10.45 10.78
CA VAL A 78 0.59 9.15 10.20
C VAL A 78 -0.02 8.03 11.04
N TRP A 79 0.19 8.08 12.36
CA TRP A 79 -0.36 7.07 13.27
C TRP A 79 -1.89 7.07 13.28
N ARG A 80 -2.53 8.24 13.28
CA ARG A 80 -4.00 8.35 13.22
C ARG A 80 -4.55 7.80 11.91
N ALA A 81 -3.96 8.16 10.77
CA ALA A 81 -4.36 7.67 9.45
C ALA A 81 -4.25 6.14 9.39
N LEU A 82 -3.15 5.59 9.89
CA LEU A 82 -2.92 4.14 9.93
C LEU A 82 -3.87 3.42 10.89
N ALA A 83 -4.00 3.90 12.13
CA ALA A 83 -4.81 3.25 13.15
C ALA A 83 -6.30 3.23 12.78
N ARG A 84 -6.82 4.34 12.22
CA ARG A 84 -8.23 4.43 11.82
C ARG A 84 -8.55 3.59 10.59
N THR A 85 -7.65 3.55 9.61
CA THR A 85 -7.81 2.69 8.42
C THR A 85 -7.65 1.22 8.74
N ALA A 86 -6.75 0.86 9.67
CA ALA A 86 -6.62 -0.49 10.20
C ALA A 86 -7.86 -0.92 10.99
N ALA A 87 -8.46 -0.02 11.78
CA ALA A 87 -9.72 -0.24 12.49
C ALA A 87 -10.95 -0.33 11.56
N GLY A 88 -10.78 -0.12 10.24
CA GLY A 88 -11.85 -0.21 9.25
C GLY A 88 -12.86 0.93 9.32
N SER A 89 -12.55 2.02 10.03
CA SER A 89 -13.38 3.22 10.04
C SER A 89 -13.06 4.08 8.81
N PRO A 90 -14.00 4.20 7.84
CA PRO A 90 -13.78 5.07 6.68
C PRO A 90 -13.72 6.54 7.12
N ALA A 91 -12.97 7.35 6.38
CA ALA A 91 -12.93 8.79 6.60
C ALA A 91 -14.33 9.40 6.40
N GLY A 92 -14.73 10.30 7.30
CA GLY A 92 -16.04 10.94 7.26
C GLY A 92 -16.14 12.01 6.17
N ASP A 93 -15.04 12.75 5.98
CA ASP A 93 -14.95 13.86 5.04
C ASP A 93 -14.05 13.53 3.84
N GLU A 94 -14.35 14.17 2.70
CA GLU A 94 -13.59 13.96 1.46
C GLU A 94 -12.12 14.39 1.58
N GLU A 95 -11.88 15.50 2.26
CA GLU A 95 -10.55 16.05 2.48
C GLU A 95 -9.70 15.14 3.38
N GLU A 96 -10.29 14.57 4.43
CA GLU A 96 -9.65 13.62 5.33
C GLU A 96 -9.27 12.34 4.58
N ALA A 97 -10.17 11.83 3.74
CA ALA A 97 -9.92 10.65 2.91
C ALA A 97 -8.82 10.88 1.87
N ARG A 98 -8.77 12.07 1.26
CA ARG A 98 -7.70 12.44 0.32
C ARG A 98 -6.36 12.48 1.04
N ARG A 99 -6.30 13.17 2.19
CA ARG A 99 -5.08 13.33 2.98
C ARG A 99 -4.52 11.99 3.46
N TRP A 100 -5.38 11.11 4.00
CA TRP A 100 -4.95 9.79 4.46
C TRP A 100 -4.55 8.87 3.31
N GLY A 101 -5.27 8.96 2.18
CA GLY A 101 -4.92 8.22 0.97
C GLY A 101 -3.56 8.62 0.41
N GLU A 102 -3.19 9.89 0.52
CA GLU A 102 -1.88 10.41 0.12
C GLU A 102 -0.77 9.91 1.05
N ILE A 103 -0.96 10.01 2.38
CA ILE A 103 0.00 9.51 3.38
C ILE A 103 0.28 8.01 3.18
N LEU A 104 -0.75 7.20 2.97
CA LEU A 104 -0.59 5.75 2.77
C LEU A 104 0.08 5.38 1.44
N ARG A 105 -0.17 6.16 0.38
CA ARG A 105 0.52 5.98 -0.90
C ARG A 105 1.99 6.37 -0.80
N HIS A 106 2.29 7.50 -0.16
CA HIS A 106 3.68 7.86 0.14
C HIS A 106 4.38 6.82 1.01
N GLY A 107 3.65 6.19 1.94
CA GLY A 107 4.16 5.07 2.73
C GLY A 107 4.51 3.85 1.88
N ALA A 108 3.66 3.50 0.91
CA ALA A 108 3.93 2.43 -0.05
C ALA A 108 5.19 2.70 -0.88
N ASP A 109 5.28 3.89 -1.48
CA ASP A 109 6.43 4.28 -2.31
C ASP A 109 7.73 4.32 -1.49
N SER A 110 7.66 4.82 -0.26
CA SER A 110 8.80 4.87 0.66
C SER A 110 9.25 3.48 1.10
N ALA A 111 8.32 2.55 1.33
CA ALA A 111 8.63 1.16 1.69
C ALA A 111 9.40 0.43 0.59
N VAL A 112 8.98 0.61 -0.68
CA VAL A 112 9.72 0.05 -1.83
C VAL A 112 11.10 0.72 -1.95
N GLY A 113 11.17 2.04 -1.78
CA GLY A 113 12.43 2.78 -1.77
C GLY A 113 13.42 2.28 -0.72
N MET A 114 12.97 2.05 0.51
CA MET A 114 13.80 1.48 1.58
C MET A 114 14.25 0.05 1.29
N GLY A 115 13.39 -0.76 0.65
CA GLY A 115 13.78 -2.09 0.16
C GLY A 115 14.92 -2.03 -0.85
N GLY A 116 14.86 -1.06 -1.78
CA GLY A 116 15.97 -0.77 -2.70
C GLY A 116 17.25 -0.32 -2.01
N LEU A 117 17.16 0.52 -0.98
CA LEU A 117 18.30 0.90 -0.14
C LEU A 117 18.93 -0.30 0.59
N GLY A 118 18.12 -1.26 1.02
CA GLY A 118 18.60 -2.51 1.60
C GLY A 118 19.43 -3.35 0.63
N THR A 119 19.04 -3.40 -0.65
CA THR A 119 19.84 -4.06 -1.70
C THR A 119 21.19 -3.37 -1.88
N LEU A 120 21.21 -2.03 -1.89
CA LEU A 120 22.46 -1.27 -1.97
C LEU A 120 23.37 -1.55 -0.76
N LEU A 121 22.82 -1.57 0.45
CA LEU A 121 23.58 -1.91 1.66
C LEU A 121 24.12 -3.35 1.61
N GLY A 122 23.32 -4.30 1.15
CA GLY A 122 23.77 -5.67 0.94
C GLY A 122 24.96 -5.75 -0.03
N MET A 123 24.91 -5.02 -1.15
CA MET A 123 26.03 -4.93 -2.09
C MET A 123 27.27 -4.25 -1.50
N ILE A 124 27.10 -3.16 -0.75
CA ILE A 124 28.20 -2.48 -0.05
C ILE A 124 28.87 -3.42 0.95
N LEU A 125 28.07 -4.17 1.71
CA LEU A 125 28.57 -5.16 2.65
C LEU A 125 29.26 -6.33 1.92
N MET A 126 28.82 -6.75 0.74
CA MET A 126 29.56 -7.76 -0.03
C MET A 126 30.93 -7.24 -0.46
N LEU A 127 31.03 -5.99 -0.90
CA LEU A 127 32.28 -5.38 -1.30
C LEU A 127 33.27 -5.20 -0.13
N SER A 128 32.77 -5.04 1.11
CA SER A 128 33.64 -4.81 2.27
C SER A 128 34.35 -6.07 2.81
N SER A 129 34.00 -7.27 2.32
CA SER A 129 34.54 -8.54 2.84
C SER A 129 34.70 -9.58 1.75
N ILE A 130 35.37 -9.18 0.67
CA ILE A 130 35.59 -10.07 -0.47
C ILE A 130 36.56 -11.22 -0.14
N GLU A 131 37.35 -11.08 0.93
CA GLU A 131 38.36 -12.06 1.36
C GLU A 131 37.77 -13.28 2.10
N ASP A 132 36.55 -13.17 2.62
CA ASP A 132 35.88 -14.25 3.35
C ASP A 132 34.60 -14.72 2.65
N VAL A 133 34.72 -15.84 1.92
CA VAL A 133 33.62 -16.47 1.17
C VAL A 133 32.53 -17.01 2.10
N SER A 134 32.86 -17.33 3.35
CA SER A 134 31.90 -17.91 4.31
C SER A 134 30.84 -16.90 4.77
N ALA A 135 31.16 -15.60 4.72
CA ALA A 135 30.25 -14.52 5.08
C ALA A 135 29.29 -14.11 3.95
N VAL A 136 29.54 -14.57 2.71
CA VAL A 136 28.79 -14.15 1.51
C VAL A 136 27.28 -14.44 1.61
N PRO A 137 26.84 -15.66 1.95
CA PRO A 137 25.41 -15.99 1.99
C PRO A 137 24.62 -15.15 2.99
N ARG A 138 25.24 -14.77 4.11
CA ARG A 138 24.59 -13.98 5.16
C ARG A 138 24.25 -12.57 4.68
N ARG A 139 25.16 -11.88 3.97
CA ARG A 139 24.93 -10.50 3.53
C ARG A 139 24.07 -10.45 2.26
N MET A 140 24.14 -11.48 1.41
CA MET A 140 23.20 -11.66 0.30
C MET A 140 21.77 -11.87 0.80
N ALA A 141 21.58 -12.68 1.85
CA ALA A 141 20.27 -12.88 2.47
C ALA A 141 19.68 -11.57 3.02
N LEU A 142 20.49 -10.69 3.61
CA LEU A 142 20.04 -9.36 4.04
C LEU A 142 19.53 -8.52 2.86
N ALA A 143 20.26 -8.49 1.74
CA ALA A 143 19.87 -7.74 0.54
C ALA A 143 18.51 -8.18 0.00
N LEU A 144 18.33 -9.50 -0.16
CA LEU A 144 17.11 -10.09 -0.71
C LEU A 144 15.94 -9.97 0.27
N ALA A 145 16.19 -10.16 1.57
CA ALA A 145 15.16 -10.01 2.61
C ALA A 145 14.65 -8.55 2.70
N ALA A 146 15.53 -7.55 2.59
CA ALA A 146 15.12 -6.15 2.64
C ALA A 146 14.23 -5.77 1.44
N LEU A 147 14.58 -6.22 0.23
CA LEU A 147 13.75 -5.98 -0.95
C LEU A 147 12.40 -6.69 -0.83
N PHE A 148 12.41 -7.94 -0.38
CA PHE A 148 11.19 -8.72 -0.14
C PHE A 148 10.28 -8.03 0.88
N TYR A 149 10.82 -7.56 2.01
CA TYR A 149 10.05 -6.86 3.02
C TYR A 149 9.52 -5.50 2.56
N GLY A 150 10.28 -4.75 1.76
CA GLY A 150 9.81 -3.49 1.18
C GLY A 150 8.61 -3.68 0.25
N LEU A 151 8.70 -4.66 -0.65
CA LEU A 151 7.61 -5.01 -1.55
C LEU A 151 6.41 -5.59 -0.82
N LEU A 152 6.64 -6.48 0.16
CA LEU A 152 5.58 -7.08 0.96
C LEU A 152 4.83 -5.99 1.75
N LEU A 153 5.56 -5.07 2.39
CA LEU A 153 4.97 -3.99 3.15
C LEU A 153 4.16 -3.03 2.24
N SER A 154 4.67 -2.71 1.05
CA SER A 154 3.96 -1.87 0.08
C SER A 154 2.67 -2.54 -0.43
N GLU A 155 2.78 -3.72 -1.02
CA GLU A 155 1.68 -4.36 -1.76
C GLU A 155 0.68 -5.09 -0.85
N ALA A 156 1.15 -5.74 0.21
CA ALA A 156 0.27 -6.50 1.10
C ALA A 156 -0.37 -5.63 2.19
N PHE A 157 0.22 -4.48 2.52
CA PHE A 157 -0.25 -3.63 3.63
C PHE A 157 -0.67 -2.23 3.19
N PHE A 158 0.23 -1.41 2.63
CA PHE A 158 -0.09 -0.02 2.30
C PHE A 158 -1.09 0.13 1.14
N VAL A 159 -0.93 -0.62 0.05
CA VAL A 159 -1.84 -0.58 -1.10
C VAL A 159 -3.29 -0.94 -0.72
N PRO A 160 -3.60 -2.06 -0.02
CA PRO A 160 -4.96 -2.35 0.38
C PRO A 160 -5.52 -1.35 1.40
N LEU A 161 -4.69 -0.82 2.32
CA LEU A 161 -5.12 0.24 3.23
C LEU A 161 -5.51 1.52 2.47
N SER A 162 -4.70 1.93 1.48
CA SER A 162 -4.96 3.15 0.68
C SER A 162 -6.28 3.08 -0.10
N ARG A 163 -6.69 1.87 -0.50
CA ARG A 163 -7.98 1.61 -1.16
C ARG A 163 -9.15 1.68 -0.19
N ARG A 164 -8.95 1.26 1.07
CA ARG A 164 -10.00 1.27 2.11
C ARG A 164 -10.35 2.66 2.64
N VAL A 165 -9.43 3.62 2.55
CA VAL A 165 -9.66 5.00 3.00
C VAL A 165 -10.87 5.64 2.32
N ARG A 166 -11.07 5.35 1.03
CA ARG A 166 -12.21 5.82 0.25
C ARG A 166 -13.35 4.85 0.47
N GLY A 167 -14.22 5.15 1.44
CA GLY A 167 -15.42 4.35 1.66
C GLY A 167 -16.29 4.25 0.39
N PRO A 168 -17.22 3.27 0.32
CA PRO A 168 -18.15 3.15 -0.80
C PRO A 168 -18.94 4.43 -1.06
N ASP A 169 -19.39 5.09 0.02
CA ASP A 169 -20.19 6.32 -0.04
C ASP A 169 -19.38 7.51 -0.57
N LEU A 170 -18.09 7.56 -0.24
CA LEU A 170 -17.20 8.60 -0.72
C LEU A 170 -16.75 8.33 -2.16
N THR A 171 -16.68 7.07 -2.59
CA THR A 171 -16.39 6.70 -3.98
C THR A 171 -17.52 7.09 -4.94
N LEU A 172 -18.76 7.19 -4.45
CA LEU A 172 -19.88 7.74 -5.23
C LEU A 172 -19.79 9.28 -5.37
N ARG A 173 -19.09 9.95 -4.44
CA ARG A 173 -18.88 11.40 -4.44
C ARG A 173 -17.59 11.81 -5.16
N LEU A 174 -16.55 11.00 -5.04
CA LEU A 174 -15.24 11.19 -5.65
C LEU A 174 -15.19 10.50 -7.00
N PRO A 175 -14.92 11.25 -8.07
CA PRO A 175 -14.67 10.62 -9.35
C PRO A 175 -13.32 9.87 -9.35
N PRO A 176 -13.21 8.79 -10.14
CA PRO A 176 -12.11 7.83 -10.02
C PRO A 176 -10.75 8.48 -10.31
N PRO A 177 -9.70 8.14 -9.53
CA PRO A 177 -8.36 8.64 -9.79
C PRO A 177 -7.85 8.11 -11.13
N GLY A 178 -7.57 9.01 -12.07
CA GLY A 178 -7.13 8.67 -13.44
C GLY A 178 -8.24 8.64 -14.49
N GLY A 179 -9.49 8.96 -14.13
CA GLY A 179 -10.56 9.16 -15.10
C GLY A 179 -10.39 10.47 -15.88
N VAL A 180 -10.47 10.41 -17.21
CA VAL A 180 -10.55 11.60 -18.05
C VAL A 180 -11.89 12.27 -17.77
N TYR A 181 -11.86 13.39 -17.06
CA TYR A 181 -13.03 14.23 -16.83
C TYR A 181 -13.48 14.85 -18.14
N ARG A 182 -14.40 14.17 -18.85
CA ARG A 182 -15.13 14.83 -19.91
C ARG A 182 -16.11 15.79 -19.26
N ARG A 183 -15.76 17.08 -19.29
CA ARG A 183 -16.64 18.17 -18.84
C ARG A 183 -17.93 18.07 -19.67
N VAL A 184 -19.01 17.54 -19.11
CA VAL A 184 -20.33 17.56 -19.74
C VAL A 184 -20.83 18.99 -19.61
N THR A 185 -20.54 19.82 -20.60
CA THR A 185 -21.22 21.10 -20.76
C THR A 185 -22.66 20.77 -21.13
N HIS A 186 -23.57 20.84 -20.16
CA HIS A 186 -24.99 20.88 -20.48
C HIS A 186 -25.21 22.12 -21.37
N PRO A 187 -25.68 21.98 -22.62
CA PRO A 187 -26.21 23.13 -23.31
C PRO A 187 -27.34 23.65 -22.44
N ALA A 188 -27.24 24.93 -22.05
CA ALA A 188 -28.33 25.62 -21.39
C ALA A 188 -29.60 25.32 -22.18
N ARG A 189 -30.65 24.83 -21.50
CA ARG A 189 -31.99 24.77 -22.08
C ARG A 189 -32.23 26.11 -22.74
N ALA A 190 -32.24 26.13 -24.07
CA ALA A 190 -32.78 27.23 -24.83
C ALA A 190 -34.25 27.29 -24.41
N SER A 191 -34.57 28.30 -23.62
CA SER A 191 -35.93 28.75 -23.36
C SER A 191 -36.58 29.06 -24.69
N LEU A 192 -37.53 28.25 -25.12
CA LEU A 192 -38.69 28.59 -25.94
C LEU A 192 -39.78 27.54 -25.68
#